data_AF-A0AAX1XPG6-F1
#
_entry.id   AF-A0AAX1XPG6-F1
#
_cell.length_a   1.000
_cell.length_b   1.000
_cell.length_c   1.000
_cell.angle_alpha   90.00
_cell.angle_beta   90.00
_cell.angle_gamma   90.00
#
_symmetry.space_group_name_H-M   'P 1'
#
loop_
_entity.id
_entity.type
_entity.pdbx_description
1 polymer ?
#
loop_
_entity_poly.entity_id
_entity_poly.type
_entity_poly.pdbx_seq_one_letter_code
_entity_poly.pdbx_strand_id
1 'polypeptide(L)'
;MTNCSLPDSAESGPLSKDIFVVGSFPNVDWKHTAERKLTYKGNNVYQVITDEVSGNYKMQYAAEQWKPQFTATGKKLSVGKLNELTYGGYGTDTKLEIKEPGQYLWSLEFKDDGSPYLIMVNKCQ
;
A
#
# COMPACT_ATOMS: atom_id res chain seq x y z
N MET A 1 -4.48 -11.32 -2.53
CA MET A 1 -4.28 -9.85 -2.59
C MET A 1 -5.39 -9.05 -3.30
N THR A 2 -6.32 -9.65 -4.07
CA THR A 2 -7.37 -8.89 -4.81
C THR A 2 -8.71 -8.73 -4.08
N ASN A 3 -8.92 -9.47 -2.99
CA ASN A 3 -10.20 -9.53 -2.30
C ASN A 3 -10.42 -8.29 -1.40
N CYS A 4 -11.42 -7.48 -1.74
CA CYS A 4 -11.80 -6.26 -1.02
C CYS A 4 -12.63 -6.51 0.26
N SER A 5 -12.86 -7.76 0.63
CA SER A 5 -13.69 -8.12 1.79
C SER A 5 -12.95 -9.08 2.74
N LEU A 6 -11.62 -9.10 2.70
CA LEU A 6 -10.84 -9.89 3.64
C LEU A 6 -11.02 -9.35 5.07
N PRO A 7 -11.46 -10.20 6.02
CA PRO A 7 -11.56 -9.82 7.42
C PRO A 7 -10.16 -9.56 7.98
N ASP A 8 -10.10 -8.74 9.03
CA ASP A 8 -8.87 -8.54 9.80
C ASP A 8 -8.50 -9.85 10.51
N SER A 9 -7.20 -10.16 10.53
CA SER A 9 -6.69 -11.30 11.30
C SER A 9 -6.44 -10.90 12.75
N ALA A 10 -6.70 -11.83 13.68
CA ALA A 10 -6.34 -11.70 15.08
C ALA A 10 -4.88 -12.11 15.37
N GLU A 11 -4.19 -12.70 14.39
CA GLU A 11 -2.78 -13.07 14.51
C GLU A 11 -1.86 -11.86 14.41
N SER A 12 -0.64 -12.00 14.92
CA SER A 12 0.43 -11.02 14.68
C SER A 12 1.06 -11.27 13.32
N GLY A 13 1.06 -10.25 12.45
CA GLY A 13 1.83 -10.27 11.21
C GLY A 13 3.32 -9.99 11.43
N PRO A 14 4.16 -10.11 10.39
CA PRO A 14 5.62 -10.04 10.50
C PRO A 14 6.17 -8.61 10.71
N LEU A 15 5.34 -7.57 10.55
CA LEU A 15 5.76 -6.19 10.77
C LEU A 15 5.50 -5.73 12.21
N SER A 16 6.50 -5.05 12.80
CA SER A 16 6.43 -4.48 14.15
C SER A 16 5.89 -3.06 14.21
N LYS A 17 5.57 -2.45 13.06
CA LYS A 17 5.08 -1.07 12.94
C LYS A 17 3.92 -0.99 11.97
N ASP A 18 3.01 -0.07 12.27
CA ASP A 18 1.91 0.30 11.37
C ASP A 18 2.49 0.90 10.08
N ILE A 19 1.99 0.43 8.93
CA ILE A 19 2.36 0.92 7.60
C ILE A 19 1.16 1.66 7.00
N PHE A 20 1.45 2.74 6.29
CA PHE A 20 0.47 3.62 5.67
C PHE A 20 0.77 3.76 4.18
N VAL A 21 -0.26 3.95 3.37
CA VAL A 21 -0.11 4.44 1.99
C VAL A 21 0.03 5.97 2.05
N VAL A 22 1.22 6.49 1.75
CA VAL A 22 1.54 7.91 1.90
C VAL A 22 1.96 8.47 0.55
N GLY A 23 1.34 9.57 0.12
CA GLY A 23 1.61 10.11 -1.22
C GLY A 23 0.84 11.37 -1.54
N SER A 24 0.87 11.75 -2.81
CA SER A 24 0.23 12.95 -3.36
C SER A 24 -1.29 12.83 -3.51
N PHE A 25 -1.95 12.22 -2.53
CA PHE A 25 -3.39 12.04 -2.52
C PHE A 25 -4.09 13.35 -2.13
N PRO A 26 -5.24 13.67 -2.75
CA PRO A 26 -6.04 14.83 -2.36
C PRO A 26 -6.29 14.86 -0.85
N ASN A 27 -6.21 16.06 -0.25
CA ASN A 27 -6.47 16.36 1.17
C ASN A 27 -5.47 15.77 2.19
N VAL A 28 -4.67 14.76 1.82
CA VAL A 28 -3.73 14.07 2.72
C VAL A 28 -2.31 14.00 2.16
N ASP A 29 -1.93 15.01 1.38
CA ASP A 29 -0.64 15.14 0.68
C ASP A 29 0.55 14.85 1.61
N TRP A 30 1.20 13.71 1.39
CA TRP A 30 2.34 13.19 2.13
C TRP A 30 2.14 13.06 3.65
N LYS A 31 0.91 12.80 4.11
CA LYS A 31 0.56 12.58 5.53
C LYS A 31 0.26 11.12 5.83
N HIS A 32 0.67 10.68 7.02
CA HIS A 32 0.25 9.39 7.59
C HIS A 32 -1.12 9.62 8.24
N THR A 33 -2.18 9.00 7.71
CA THR A 33 -3.54 9.15 8.24
C THR A 33 -4.15 7.79 8.54
N ALA A 34 -5.00 7.73 9.57
CA ALA A 34 -5.64 6.47 9.96
C ALA A 34 -6.44 5.82 8.82
N GLU A 35 -7.08 6.63 7.96
CA GLU A 35 -7.82 6.19 6.77
C GLU A 35 -6.96 5.44 5.75
N ARG A 36 -5.64 5.70 5.72
CA ARG A 36 -4.69 5.07 4.80
C ARG A 36 -3.77 4.07 5.47
N LYS A 37 -4.08 3.69 6.72
CA LYS A 37 -3.34 2.68 7.47
C LYS A 37 -3.70 1.28 6.97
N LEU A 38 -2.70 0.46 6.68
CA LEU A 38 -2.91 -0.93 6.30
C LEU A 38 -3.16 -1.78 7.54
N THR A 39 -4.18 -2.63 7.46
CA THR A 39 -4.51 -3.61 8.50
C THR A 39 -4.09 -5.00 8.07
N TYR A 40 -3.63 -5.81 9.04
CA TYR A 40 -3.23 -7.18 8.79
C TYR A 40 -4.42 -8.10 8.53
N LYS A 41 -4.35 -8.87 7.45
CA LYS A 41 -5.41 -9.77 6.97
C LYS A 41 -5.06 -11.25 7.09
N GLY A 42 -3.94 -11.59 7.72
CA GLY A 42 -3.40 -12.95 7.76
C GLY A 42 -2.48 -13.24 6.56
N ASN A 43 -1.75 -14.36 6.62
CA ASN A 43 -0.84 -14.82 5.56
C ASN A 43 0.15 -13.74 5.10
N ASN A 44 0.70 -12.95 6.03
CA ASN A 44 1.61 -11.83 5.75
C ASN A 44 1.06 -10.73 4.83
N VAL A 45 -0.27 -10.69 4.62
CA VAL A 45 -0.95 -9.71 3.78
C VAL A 45 -1.49 -8.55 4.63
N TYR A 46 -1.21 -7.33 4.19
CA TYR A 46 -1.70 -6.09 4.77
C TYR A 46 -2.50 -5.31 3.73
N GLN A 47 -3.66 -4.79 4.13
CA GLN A 47 -4.59 -4.15 3.21
C GLN A 47 -5.26 -2.91 3.78
N VAL A 48 -5.56 -1.95 2.90
CA VAL A 48 -6.47 -0.84 3.16
C VAL A 48 -7.30 -0.57 1.92
N ILE A 49 -8.55 -0.16 2.11
CA ILE A 49 -9.45 0.28 1.04
C ILE A 49 -9.67 1.77 1.21
N THR A 50 -9.48 2.53 0.13
CA THR A 50 -9.66 3.98 0.10
C THR A 50 -10.49 4.39 -1.10
N ASP A 51 -11.21 5.49 -0.97
CA ASP A 51 -11.83 6.16 -2.10
C ASP A 51 -10.77 7.01 -2.82
N GLU A 52 -10.51 6.71 -4.09
CA GLU A 52 -9.58 7.45 -4.93
C GLU A 52 -10.32 8.16 -6.07
N VAL A 53 -9.75 9.26 -6.52
CA VAL A 53 -10.21 9.98 -7.72
C VAL A 53 -9.32 9.65 -8.91
N SER A 54 -9.75 10.00 -10.12
CA SER A 54 -8.88 9.85 -11.29
C SER A 54 -7.70 10.82 -11.20
N GLY A 55 -6.49 10.36 -11.49
CA GLY A 55 -5.30 11.20 -11.44
C GLY A 55 -3.98 10.42 -11.49
N ASN A 56 -2.90 11.18 -11.51
CA ASN A 56 -1.54 10.66 -11.39
C ASN A 56 -1.04 10.88 -9.96
N TYR A 57 -0.57 9.80 -9.34
CA TYR A 57 -0.12 9.77 -7.96
C TYR A 57 1.36 9.43 -7.87
N LYS A 58 2.02 10.03 -6.88
CA LYS A 58 3.29 9.56 -6.34
C LYS A 58 3.06 9.09 -4.92
N MET A 59 3.56 7.92 -4.56
CA MET A 59 3.36 7.36 -3.24
C MET A 59 4.48 6.41 -2.79
N GLN A 60 4.55 6.19 -1.49
CA GLN A 60 5.31 5.13 -0.84
C GLN A 60 4.44 4.46 0.23
N TYR A 61 4.95 3.35 0.77
CA TYR A 61 4.36 2.67 1.90
C TYR A 61 5.30 2.82 3.07
N ALA A 62 4.91 3.55 4.10
CA ALA A 62 5.84 3.92 5.16
C ALA A 62 5.17 3.80 6.52
N ALA A 63 5.99 3.42 7.51
CA ALA A 63 5.64 3.67 8.90
C ALA A 63 5.83 5.16 9.23
N GLU A 64 5.20 5.61 10.31
CA GLU A 64 5.49 6.92 10.89
C GLU A 64 7.01 7.11 11.10
N GLN A 65 7.44 8.37 11.00
CA GLN A 65 8.87 8.73 10.94
C GLN A 65 9.64 8.12 9.76
N TRP A 66 8.93 7.58 8.77
CA TRP A 66 9.49 7.04 7.54
C TRP A 66 10.48 5.89 7.77
N LYS A 67 10.22 5.01 8.75
CA LYS A 67 11.06 3.83 9.01
C LYS A 67 10.25 2.65 9.56
N PRO A 68 10.03 1.55 8.81
CA PRO A 68 10.52 1.30 7.45
C PRO A 68 9.75 2.07 6.36
N GLN A 69 10.29 2.05 5.14
CA GLN A 69 9.67 2.57 3.91
C GLN A 69 9.77 1.49 2.84
N PHE A 70 8.78 1.43 1.97
CA PHE A 70 8.70 0.49 0.87
C PHE A 70 8.18 1.18 -0.40
N THR A 71 8.56 0.62 -1.54
CA THR A 71 8.19 1.12 -2.87
C THR A 71 8.11 -0.05 -3.84
N ALA A 72 7.44 0.14 -4.98
CA ALA A 72 7.43 -0.86 -6.04
C ALA A 72 8.78 -0.89 -6.75
N THR A 73 9.27 -2.09 -7.10
CA THR A 73 10.41 -2.25 -8.00
C THR A 73 10.13 -1.50 -9.32
N GLY A 74 11.11 -0.73 -9.81
CA GLY A 74 10.93 0.13 -10.98
C GLY A 74 10.09 1.39 -10.75
N LYS A 75 9.65 1.66 -9.51
CA LYS A 75 8.96 2.88 -9.09
C LYS A 75 7.67 3.16 -9.89
N LYS A 76 6.98 2.12 -10.31
CA LYS A 76 5.74 2.22 -11.07
C LYS A 76 4.78 1.09 -10.68
N LEU A 77 3.51 1.42 -10.55
CA LEU A 77 2.42 0.45 -10.44
C LEU A 77 1.43 0.63 -11.58
N SER A 78 0.61 -0.39 -11.76
CA SER A 78 -0.56 -0.34 -12.64
C SER A 78 -1.70 -1.05 -11.93
N VAL A 79 -2.89 -0.46 -11.99
CA VAL A 79 -4.10 -1.04 -11.39
C VAL A 79 -4.30 -2.47 -11.92
N GLY A 80 -4.57 -3.40 -10.99
CA GLY A 80 -4.83 -4.81 -11.28
C GLY A 80 -3.58 -5.63 -11.63
N LYS A 81 -2.37 -5.06 -11.53
CA LYS A 81 -1.12 -5.79 -11.76
C LYS A 81 -0.36 -6.04 -10.47
N LEU A 82 0.06 -7.28 -10.30
CA LEU A 82 1.00 -7.68 -9.25
C LEU A 82 2.40 -7.17 -9.60
N ASN A 83 3.09 -6.58 -8.65
CA ASN A 83 4.46 -6.08 -8.78
C ASN A 83 5.28 -6.52 -7.57
N GLU A 84 6.60 -6.46 -7.68
CA GLU A 84 7.51 -6.70 -6.57
C GLU A 84 7.56 -5.48 -5.65
N LEU A 85 7.50 -5.75 -4.33
CA LEU A 85 7.72 -4.76 -3.29
C LEU A 85 9.20 -4.80 -2.90
N THR A 86 9.81 -3.63 -2.74
CA THR A 86 11.19 -3.50 -2.26
C THR A 86 11.29 -2.41 -1.21
N TYR A 87 12.43 -2.34 -0.52
CA TYR A 87 12.69 -1.25 0.42
C TYR A 87 12.75 0.08 -0.32
N GLY A 88 12.08 1.07 0.27
CA GLY A 88 12.09 2.45 -0.18
C GLY A 88 13.13 3.29 0.56
N GLY A 89 13.06 4.59 0.33
CA GLY A 89 13.88 5.60 0.94
C GLY A 89 13.51 6.99 0.42
N TYR A 90 14.32 7.98 0.78
CA TYR A 90 14.07 9.36 0.36
C TYR A 90 14.02 9.48 -1.17
N GLY A 91 12.90 9.99 -1.70
CA GLY A 91 12.68 10.22 -3.13
C GLY A 91 12.50 8.96 -3.98
N THR A 92 12.24 7.78 -3.38
CA THR A 92 11.96 6.54 -4.12
C THR A 92 10.47 6.33 -4.38
N ASP A 93 9.79 7.35 -4.89
CA ASP A 93 8.33 7.33 -5.00
C ASP A 93 7.87 6.42 -6.14
N THR A 94 6.89 5.59 -5.86
CA THR A 94 6.17 4.83 -6.88
C THR A 94 5.19 5.76 -7.59
N LYS A 95 5.07 5.61 -8.92
CA LYS A 95 4.06 6.30 -9.73
C LYS A 95 2.88 5.38 -10.04
N LEU A 96 1.66 5.91 -9.96
CA LEU A 96 0.43 5.23 -10.35
C LEU A 96 -0.49 6.19 -11.09
N GLU A 97 -1.13 5.71 -12.16
CA GLU A 97 -2.25 6.38 -12.81
C GLU A 97 -3.54 5.65 -12.44
N ILE A 98 -4.50 6.37 -11.85
CA ILE A 98 -5.87 5.90 -11.64
C ILE A 98 -6.74 6.59 -12.69
N LYS A 99 -7.38 5.80 -13.56
CA LYS A 99 -8.17 6.33 -14.68
C LYS A 99 -9.60 6.67 -14.31
N GLU A 100 -10.14 6.02 -13.30
CA GLU A 100 -11.53 6.16 -12.89
C GLU A 100 -11.61 6.32 -11.38
N PRO A 101 -12.47 7.21 -10.86
CA PRO A 101 -12.71 7.27 -9.42
C PRO A 101 -13.37 5.97 -8.91
N GLY A 102 -13.22 5.72 -7.61
CA GLY A 102 -13.90 4.62 -6.93
C GLY A 102 -13.12 4.10 -5.72
N GLN A 103 -13.57 2.96 -5.20
CA GLN A 103 -12.88 2.27 -4.11
C GLN A 103 -11.70 1.44 -4.64
N TYR A 104 -10.53 1.64 -4.05
CA TYR A 104 -9.31 0.94 -4.40
C TYR A 104 -8.75 0.21 -3.18
N LEU A 105 -8.43 -1.06 -3.40
CA LEU A 105 -7.69 -1.91 -2.48
C LEU A 105 -6.20 -1.74 -2.72
N TRP A 106 -5.48 -1.35 -1.67
CA TRP A 106 -4.02 -1.35 -1.61
C TRP A 106 -3.59 -2.56 -0.80
N SER A 107 -2.76 -3.42 -1.38
CA SER A 107 -2.35 -4.68 -0.77
C SER A 107 -0.84 -4.84 -0.82
N LEU A 108 -0.24 -5.12 0.33
CA LEU A 108 1.15 -5.50 0.48
C LEU A 108 1.23 -6.93 1.01
N GLU A 109 2.25 -7.66 0.57
CA GLU A 109 2.60 -8.97 1.09
C GLU A 109 4.08 -8.97 1.46
N PHE A 110 4.39 -9.57 2.60
CA PHE A 110 5.73 -9.71 3.14
C PHE A 110 6.09 -11.19 3.28
N LYS A 111 7.38 -11.48 3.39
CA LYS A 111 7.83 -12.82 3.80
C LYS A 111 7.72 -12.95 5.32
N ASP A 112 7.90 -14.17 5.82
CA ASP A 112 7.82 -14.47 7.25
C ASP A 112 8.83 -13.68 8.10
N ASP A 113 9.96 -13.29 7.52
CA ASP A 113 10.99 -12.45 8.15
C ASP A 113 10.68 -10.94 8.11
N GLY A 114 9.52 -10.55 7.55
CA GLY A 114 9.12 -9.16 7.36
C GLY A 114 9.79 -8.45 6.18
N SER A 115 10.58 -9.16 5.36
CA SER A 115 11.12 -8.59 4.13
C SER A 115 10.01 -8.34 3.10
N PRO A 116 10.11 -7.25 2.32
CA PRO A 116 9.11 -6.92 1.31
C PRO A 116 9.06 -7.99 0.23
N TYR A 117 7.85 -8.32 -0.25
CA TYR A 117 7.66 -9.36 -1.26
C TYR A 117 6.82 -8.86 -2.45
N LEU A 118 5.53 -8.66 -2.25
CA LEU A 118 4.60 -8.31 -3.34
C LEU A 118 3.75 -7.10 -3.00
N ILE A 119 3.30 -6.44 -4.05
CA ILE A 119 2.45 -5.25 -3.97
C ILE A 119 1.47 -5.23 -5.12
N MET A 120 0.25 -4.79 -4.81
CA MET A 120 -0.79 -4.58 -5.80
C MET A 120 -1.75 -3.48 -5.36
N VAL A 121 -2.25 -2.75 -6.34
CA VAL A 121 -3.42 -1.88 -6.20
C VAL A 121 -4.50 -2.38 -7.15
N ASN A 122 -5.73 -2.54 -6.67
CA ASN A 122 -6.84 -3.02 -7.50
C ASN A 122 -8.11 -2.22 -7.23
N LYS A 123 -8.94 -2.00 -8.24
CA LYS A 123 -10.27 -1.41 -8.05
C LYS A 123 -11.19 -2.47 -7.43
N CYS A 124 -11.97 -2.09 -6.42
CA CYS A 124 -13.03 -2.94 -5.89
C CYS A 124 -14.23 -2.94 -6.87
N GLN A 125 -14.92 -4.07 -6.96
CA GLN A 125 -16.12 -4.24 -7.80
C GLN A 125 -17.37 -3.78 -7.06
#